data_AF-X1IA72-F1
#
_entry.id   AF-X1IA72-F1
#
_cell.length_a   1.000
_cell.length_b   1.000
_cell.length_c   1.000
_cell.angle_alpha   90.00
_cell.angle_beta   90.00
_cell.angle_gamma   90.00
#
_symmetry.space_group_name_H-M   'P 1'
#
loop_
_entity.id
_entity.type
_entity.pdbx_description
1 polymer ?
#
loop_
_entity_poly.entity_id
_entity_poly.type
_entity_poly.pdbx_seq_one_letter_code
_entity_poly.pdbx_strand_id
1 'polypeptide(L)'
;LSLGDPISLAEHEARNLVHLIDAGIPTVRCAAVGWEFTNGGRGERSCLVTEELAGAVQADVYCERQFGSAGDRGKTAAKRRWIRALGRLARQFHASGFVHRDFYLCHVLVRPVPARRDFVLHLIDLQRMMRFRGGVPASPRGVPGRWIVKDLAALVFSSWPSPATFVRSEVFTNTDRMRFAREYFGTDRLSAAQKALVRRAVRKARRIEGHERRRSRPQ
;
A
#
# COMPACT_ATOMS: atom_id res chain seq x y z
N LEU A 1 -32.90 -9.28 16.69
CA LEU A 1 -31.54 -8.88 16.28
C LEU A 1 -31.69 -7.71 15.32
N SER A 2 -31.50 -6.47 15.79
CA SER A 2 -31.41 -5.32 14.88
C SER A 2 -30.12 -5.49 14.08
N LEU A 3 -30.25 -5.85 12.81
CA LEU A 3 -29.17 -5.67 11.84
C LEU A 3 -28.99 -4.16 11.77
N GLY A 4 -27.88 -3.65 12.31
CA GLY A 4 -27.60 -2.22 12.30
C GLY A 4 -27.70 -1.66 10.88
N ASP A 5 -27.98 -0.37 10.78
CA ASP A 5 -28.20 0.29 9.50
C ASP A 5 -27.06 0.00 8.52
N PRO A 6 -27.37 -0.18 7.22
CA PRO A 6 -26.35 -0.39 6.20
C PRO A 6 -25.37 0.78 6.19
N ILE A 7 -24.07 0.48 6.17
CA ILE A 7 -23.01 1.48 6.13
C ILE A 7 -22.65 1.73 4.66
N SER A 8 -22.61 3.01 4.26
CA SER A 8 -22.21 3.42 2.91
C SER A 8 -20.72 3.16 2.64
N LEU A 9 -20.32 3.10 1.36
CA LEU A 9 -18.91 2.97 0.97
C LEU A 9 -18.05 4.13 1.50
N ALA A 10 -18.54 5.37 1.41
CA ALA A 10 -17.82 6.53 1.92
C ALA A 10 -17.68 6.51 3.45
N GLU A 11 -18.73 6.09 4.17
CA GLU A 11 -18.65 5.94 5.62
C GLU A 11 -17.71 4.80 6.03
N HIS A 12 -17.70 3.69 5.30
CA HIS A 12 -16.75 2.60 5.51
C HIS A 12 -15.30 3.09 5.32
N GLU A 13 -15.03 3.86 4.26
CA GLU A 13 -13.71 4.46 4.04
C GLU A 13 -13.33 5.46 5.14
N ALA A 14 -14.25 6.33 5.56
CA ALA A 14 -14.02 7.27 6.66
C ALA A 14 -13.66 6.55 7.96
N ARG A 15 -14.35 5.46 8.29
CA ARG A 15 -14.02 4.62 9.46
C ARG A 15 -12.63 3.98 9.33
N ASN A 16 -12.23 3.58 8.12
CA ASN A 16 -10.88 3.06 7.87
C ASN A 16 -9.80 4.13 8.08
N LEU A 17 -10.04 5.38 7.70
CA LEU A 17 -9.13 6.50 8.01
C LEU A 17 -8.92 6.63 9.51
N VAL A 18 -10.01 6.64 10.29
CA VAL A 18 -9.94 6.71 11.76
C VAL A 18 -9.16 5.53 12.33
N HIS A 19 -9.43 4.30 11.88
CA HIS A 19 -8.70 3.12 12.34
C HIS A 19 -7.19 3.17 12.07
N LEU A 20 -6.76 3.80 10.97
CA LEU A 20 -5.33 3.99 10.70
C LEU A 20 -4.71 5.01 11.63
N ILE A 21 -5.40 6.14 11.86
CA ILE A 21 -4.96 7.19 12.78
C ILE A 21 -4.81 6.61 14.19
N ASP A 22 -5.79 5.85 14.68
CA ASP A 22 -5.76 5.19 15.99
C ASP A 22 -4.61 4.18 16.12
N ALA A 23 -4.21 3.55 15.00
CA ALA A 23 -3.08 2.63 14.94
C ALA A 23 -1.72 3.32 14.74
N GLY A 24 -1.68 4.66 14.74
CA GLY A 24 -0.48 5.46 14.50
C GLY A 24 0.07 5.32 13.08
N ILE A 25 -0.78 5.00 12.10
CA ILE A 25 -0.44 4.86 10.69
C ILE A 25 -0.88 6.14 9.97
N PRO A 26 0.04 6.93 9.40
CA PRO A 26 -0.34 8.18 8.75
C PRO A 26 -1.26 7.95 7.55
N THR A 27 -2.31 8.76 7.46
CA THR A 27 -3.28 8.82 6.36
C THR A 27 -3.88 10.24 6.29
N VAL A 28 -4.76 10.49 5.34
CA VAL A 28 -5.52 11.75 5.23
C VAL A 28 -6.59 11.83 6.32
N ARG A 29 -7.01 13.05 6.70
CA ARG A 29 -8.15 13.23 7.59
C ARG A 29 -9.43 13.38 6.80
N CYS A 30 -10.52 12.81 7.31
CA CYS A 30 -11.85 13.01 6.77
C CYS A 30 -12.36 14.40 7.18
N ALA A 31 -12.74 15.22 6.20
CA ALA A 31 -13.35 16.53 6.41
C ALA A 31 -14.88 16.43 6.39
N ALA A 32 -15.45 15.62 5.50
CA ALA A 32 -16.89 15.39 5.41
C ALA A 32 -17.22 14.04 4.77
N VAL A 33 -18.38 13.48 5.13
CA VAL A 33 -18.96 12.29 4.51
C VAL A 33 -20.41 12.61 4.17
N GLY A 34 -20.84 12.26 2.96
CA GLY A 34 -22.23 12.35 2.53
C GLY A 34 -22.67 11.04 1.89
N TRP A 35 -23.90 10.60 2.16
CA TRP A 35 -24.48 9.44 1.50
C TRP A 35 -26.00 9.49 1.44
N GLU A 36 -26.56 8.80 0.45
CA GLU A 36 -27.98 8.61 0.24
C GLU A 36 -28.23 7.19 -0.28
N PHE A 37 -29.10 6.44 0.39
CA PHE A 37 -29.61 5.17 -0.14
C PHE A 37 -30.78 5.44 -1.08
N THR A 38 -30.70 4.91 -2.29
CA THR A 38 -31.70 5.06 -3.34
C THR A 38 -32.48 3.77 -3.54
N ASN A 39 -33.65 3.87 -4.21
CA ASN A 39 -34.47 2.71 -4.58
C ASN A 39 -34.81 1.76 -3.41
N GLY A 40 -35.16 2.33 -2.24
CA GLY A 40 -35.50 1.55 -1.05
C GLY A 40 -34.34 0.73 -0.48
N GLY A 41 -33.10 1.25 -0.56
CA GLY A 41 -31.90 0.59 -0.04
C GLY A 41 -31.16 -0.30 -1.05
N ARG A 42 -31.61 -0.36 -2.32
CA ARG A 42 -31.00 -1.19 -3.37
C ARG A 42 -29.85 -0.51 -4.12
N GLY A 43 -29.72 0.81 -3.98
CA GLY A 43 -28.62 1.58 -4.55
C GLY A 43 -28.08 2.58 -3.54
N GLU A 44 -26.89 3.09 -3.79
CA GLU A 44 -26.20 4.03 -2.90
C GLU A 44 -25.50 5.10 -3.73
N ARG A 45 -25.61 6.35 -3.28
CA ARG A 45 -24.73 7.46 -3.67
C ARG A 45 -23.95 7.87 -2.44
N SER A 46 -22.63 7.96 -2.53
CA SER A 46 -21.82 8.40 -1.40
C SER A 46 -20.59 9.17 -1.85
N CYS A 47 -20.13 10.08 -0.99
CA CYS A 47 -18.94 10.88 -1.20
C CYS A 47 -18.16 11.03 0.11
N LEU A 48 -16.84 11.06 -0.04
CA LEU A 48 -15.89 11.31 1.04
C LEU A 48 -15.05 12.53 0.64
N VAL A 49 -15.00 13.53 1.51
CA VAL A 49 -14.11 14.68 1.37
C VAL A 49 -13.00 14.53 2.40
N THR A 50 -11.75 14.64 1.95
CA THR A 50 -10.57 14.55 2.81
C THR A 50 -9.77 15.84 2.78
N GLU A 51 -9.05 16.10 3.86
CA GLU A 51 -8.06 17.19 3.90
C GLU A 51 -6.95 16.91 2.89
N GLU A 52 -6.55 17.94 2.15
CA GLU A 52 -5.41 17.86 1.25
C GLU A 52 -4.10 17.68 2.04
N LEU A 53 -3.28 16.70 1.64
CA LEU A 53 -1.90 16.60 2.13
C LEU A 53 -0.98 17.49 1.27
N ALA A 54 -0.94 18.78 1.60
CA ALA A 54 -0.15 19.78 0.88
C ALA A 54 1.33 19.35 0.72
N GLY A 55 1.84 19.42 -0.51
CA GLY A 55 3.21 19.07 -0.86
C GLY A 55 3.50 17.56 -0.87
N ALA A 56 2.50 16.70 -0.65
CA ALA A 56 2.67 15.26 -0.81
C ALA A 56 2.58 14.86 -2.29
N VAL A 57 3.34 13.83 -2.65
CA VAL A 57 3.35 13.25 -4.01
C VAL A 57 3.23 11.74 -3.94
N GLN A 58 2.65 11.12 -4.97
CA GLN A 58 2.58 9.66 -5.04
C GLN A 58 3.98 9.04 -5.05
N ALA A 59 4.13 7.90 -4.38
CA ALA A 59 5.44 7.31 -4.15
C ALA A 59 6.12 6.80 -5.42
N ASP A 60 5.37 6.33 -6.41
CA ASP A 60 5.90 5.97 -7.73
C ASP A 60 6.57 7.18 -8.40
N VAL A 61 5.88 8.32 -8.45
CA VAL A 61 6.39 9.60 -8.98
C VAL A 61 7.58 10.09 -8.15
N TYR A 62 7.49 10.05 -6.82
CA TYR A 62 8.58 10.43 -5.92
C TYR A 62 9.84 9.59 -6.19
N CYS A 63 9.68 8.26 -6.27
CA CYS A 63 10.81 7.36 -6.47
C CYS A 63 11.47 7.55 -7.83
N GLU A 64 10.69 7.78 -8.88
CA GLU A 64 11.24 8.07 -10.21
C GLU A 64 12.06 9.38 -10.19
N ARG A 65 11.51 10.45 -9.63
CA ARG A 65 12.20 11.75 -9.53
C ARG A 65 13.47 11.69 -8.69
N GLN A 66 13.42 11.00 -7.55
CA GLN A 66 14.52 10.99 -6.59
C GLN A 66 15.58 9.92 -6.88
N PHE A 67 15.20 8.81 -7.51
CA PHE A 67 16.04 7.62 -7.64
C PHE A 67 16.17 7.07 -9.07
N GLY A 68 15.50 7.66 -10.07
CA GLY A 68 15.51 7.20 -11.46
C GLY A 68 16.83 7.44 -12.20
N SER A 69 17.70 8.35 -11.72
CA SER A 69 19.03 8.60 -12.28
C SER A 69 20.11 7.86 -11.49
N ALA A 70 20.85 6.96 -12.16
CA ALA A 70 21.97 6.22 -11.58
C ALA A 70 23.18 7.14 -11.25
N GLY A 71 24.02 6.72 -10.30
CA GLY A 71 25.39 7.24 -10.15
C GLY A 71 25.70 8.11 -8.92
N ASP A 72 24.71 8.50 -8.10
CA ASP A 72 24.95 9.37 -6.92
C ASP A 72 24.91 8.58 -5.58
N ARG A 73 25.99 8.66 -4.81
CA ARG A 73 26.10 8.05 -3.46
C ARG A 73 25.07 8.63 -2.49
N GLY A 74 24.74 9.92 -2.57
CA GLY A 74 23.72 10.58 -1.74
C GLY A 74 22.33 10.02 -2.01
N LYS A 75 21.97 9.81 -3.29
CA LYS A 75 20.71 9.16 -3.70
C LYS A 75 20.60 7.73 -3.18
N THR A 76 21.72 7.00 -3.09
CA THR A 76 21.74 5.63 -2.56
C THR A 76 21.33 5.57 -1.08
N ALA A 77 21.84 6.48 -0.26
CA ALA A 77 21.47 6.53 1.16
C ALA A 77 20.00 6.91 1.35
N ALA A 78 19.52 7.93 0.64
CA ALA A 78 18.11 8.36 0.67
C ALA A 78 17.16 7.24 0.24
N LYS A 79 17.47 6.55 -0.86
CA LYS A 79 16.71 5.40 -1.34
C LYS A 79 16.62 4.28 -0.31
N ARG A 80 17.74 3.94 0.34
CA ARG A 80 17.74 2.94 1.43
C ARG A 80 16.85 3.38 2.58
N ARG A 81 16.90 4.64 3.02
CA ARG A 81 16.00 5.14 4.08
C ARG A 81 14.54 5.01 3.68
N TRP A 82 14.20 5.38 2.45
CA TRP A 82 12.86 5.27 1.89
C TRP A 82 12.34 3.83 1.86
N ILE A 83 13.13 2.90 1.33
CA ILE A 83 12.77 1.47 1.30
C ILE A 83 12.52 0.93 2.71
N ARG A 84 13.36 1.32 3.68
CA ARG A 84 13.19 0.89 5.07
C ARG A 84 11.92 1.47 5.70
N ALA A 85 11.62 2.74 5.43
CA ALA A 85 10.39 3.37 5.89
C ALA A 85 9.14 2.68 5.32
N LEU A 86 9.14 2.35 4.02
CA LEU A 86 8.03 1.60 3.41
C LEU A 86 7.89 0.20 4.01
N GLY A 87 9.01 -0.50 4.25
CA GLY A 87 9.01 -1.80 4.91
C GLY A 87 8.42 -1.75 6.32
N ARG A 88 8.79 -0.75 7.11
CA ARG A 88 8.23 -0.51 8.45
C ARG A 88 6.73 -0.16 8.41
N LEU A 89 6.32 0.70 7.49
CA LEU A 89 4.91 1.05 7.28
C LEU A 89 4.08 -0.21 6.97
N ALA A 90 4.51 -1.02 6.01
CA ALA A 90 3.82 -2.25 5.64
C ALA A 90 3.78 -3.26 6.80
N ARG A 91 4.87 -3.36 7.59
CA ARG A 91 4.91 -4.19 8.81
C ARG A 91 3.89 -3.72 9.84
N GLN A 92 3.90 -2.43 10.19
CA GLN A 92 2.98 -1.86 11.17
C GLN A 92 1.52 -2.02 10.73
N PHE A 93 1.24 -1.77 9.45
CA PHE A 93 -0.08 -1.92 8.86
C PHE A 93 -0.62 -3.35 8.97
N HIS A 94 0.15 -4.36 8.53
CA HIS A 94 -0.29 -5.75 8.65
C HIS A 94 -0.29 -6.26 10.10
N ALA A 95 0.65 -5.82 10.94
CA ALA A 95 0.68 -6.18 12.37
C ALA A 95 -0.54 -5.65 13.12
N SER A 96 -1.09 -4.51 12.69
CA SER A 96 -2.30 -3.90 13.26
C SER A 96 -3.60 -4.61 12.83
N GLY A 97 -3.51 -5.71 12.07
CA GLY A 97 -4.68 -6.45 11.61
C GLY A 97 -5.23 -5.98 10.27
N PHE A 98 -4.61 -5.01 9.62
CA PHE A 98 -5.12 -4.41 8.38
C PHE A 98 -4.60 -5.13 7.13
N VAL A 99 -5.43 -5.12 6.09
CA VAL A 99 -5.05 -5.42 4.71
C VAL A 99 -5.70 -4.38 3.80
N HIS A 100 -4.93 -3.83 2.88
CA HIS A 100 -5.33 -2.71 2.03
C HIS A 100 -6.16 -3.19 0.83
N ARG A 101 -5.87 -4.40 0.34
CA ARG A 101 -6.40 -5.03 -0.87
C ARG A 101 -5.99 -4.40 -2.19
N ASP A 102 -5.56 -3.15 -2.21
CA ASP A 102 -5.09 -2.42 -3.38
C ASP A 102 -3.77 -1.69 -3.03
N PHE A 103 -2.82 -2.40 -2.40
CA PHE A 103 -1.58 -1.81 -1.87
C PHE A 103 -0.53 -1.52 -2.97
N TYR A 104 -0.84 -0.62 -3.90
CA TYR A 104 0.07 -0.17 -4.95
C TYR A 104 0.89 1.03 -4.47
N LEU A 105 2.08 1.27 -5.07
CA LEU A 105 2.92 2.43 -4.71
C LEU A 105 2.20 3.77 -4.89
N CYS A 106 1.33 3.91 -5.89
CA CYS A 106 0.55 5.13 -6.10
C CYS A 106 -0.43 5.46 -4.95
N HIS A 107 -0.77 4.47 -4.11
CA HIS A 107 -1.60 4.66 -2.91
C HIS A 107 -0.78 4.95 -1.64
N VAL A 108 0.53 5.19 -1.82
CA VAL A 108 1.40 5.72 -0.79
C VAL A 108 1.78 7.14 -1.18
N LEU A 109 1.39 8.12 -0.37
CA LEU A 109 1.82 9.50 -0.53
C LEU A 109 3.08 9.76 0.28
N VAL A 110 4.05 10.42 -0.33
CA VAL A 110 5.29 10.87 0.30
C VAL A 110 5.17 12.37 0.56
N ARG A 111 5.14 12.77 1.84
CA ARG A 111 5.20 14.17 2.25
C ARG A 111 6.61 14.50 2.74
N PRO A 112 7.42 15.26 1.98
CA PRO A 112 8.75 15.67 2.41
C PRO A 112 8.70 16.55 3.66
N VAL A 113 9.73 16.46 4.50
CA VAL A 113 9.97 17.33 5.65
C VAL A 113 11.38 17.93 5.49
N PRO A 114 11.52 18.99 4.64
CA PRO A 114 12.83 19.50 4.23
C PRO A 114 13.73 19.91 5.39
N ALA A 115 13.15 20.56 6.41
CA ALA A 115 13.87 21.00 7.61
C ALA A 115 14.58 19.85 8.36
N ARG A 116 14.10 18.61 8.22
CA ARG A 116 14.68 17.41 8.85
C ARG A 116 15.37 16.47 7.86
N ARG A 117 15.44 16.84 6.56
CA ARG A 117 15.86 15.95 5.47
C ARG A 117 15.16 14.59 5.50
N ASP A 118 13.87 14.62 5.86
CA ASP A 118 13.04 13.44 6.11
C ASP A 118 11.74 13.46 5.29
N PHE A 119 10.89 12.46 5.46
CA PHE A 119 9.58 12.38 4.83
C PHE A 119 8.62 11.55 5.70
N VAL A 120 7.32 11.73 5.48
CA VAL A 120 6.26 10.90 6.08
C VAL A 120 5.50 10.19 4.97
N LEU A 121 5.31 8.89 5.12
CA LEU A 121 4.53 8.07 4.20
C LEU A 121 3.08 7.98 4.71
N HIS A 122 2.12 8.35 3.88
CA HIS A 122 0.69 8.27 4.19
C HIS A 122 0.03 7.24 3.28
N LEU A 123 -0.83 6.40 3.83
CA LEU A 123 -1.68 5.51 3.04
C LEU A 123 -2.97 6.24 2.64
N ILE A 124 -3.44 6.01 1.42
CA ILE A 124 -4.70 6.53 0.89
C ILE A 124 -5.48 5.41 0.20
N ASP A 125 -6.68 5.70 -0.32
CA ASP A 125 -7.54 4.74 -1.02
C ASP A 125 -7.91 3.53 -0.13
N LEU A 126 -8.65 3.80 0.94
CA LEU A 126 -8.95 2.82 2.00
C LEU A 126 -10.34 2.21 1.88
N GLN A 127 -11.11 2.55 0.84
CA GLN A 127 -12.45 2.01 0.56
C GLN A 127 -12.54 0.47 0.63
N ARG A 128 -11.47 -0.24 0.27
CA ARG A 128 -11.46 -1.71 0.23
C ARG A 128 -10.63 -2.32 1.34
N MET A 129 -10.13 -1.51 2.26
CA MET A 129 -9.37 -1.98 3.41
C MET A 129 -10.24 -2.90 4.26
N MET A 130 -9.63 -3.96 4.78
CA MET A 130 -10.25 -4.86 5.76
C MET A 130 -9.41 -4.93 7.02
N ARG A 131 -10.10 -5.20 8.13
CA ARG A 131 -9.49 -5.38 9.45
C ARG A 131 -9.83 -6.77 9.99
N PHE A 132 -8.80 -7.52 10.37
CA PHE A 132 -8.94 -8.80 11.05
C PHE A 132 -8.81 -8.60 12.57
N ARG A 133 -9.86 -8.95 13.33
CA ARG A 133 -9.82 -8.95 14.80
C ARG A 133 -8.82 -10.02 15.26
N GLY A 134 -7.88 -9.65 16.14
CA GLY A 134 -6.80 -10.52 16.63
C GLY A 134 -5.47 -10.44 15.86
N GLY A 135 -5.35 -9.50 14.90
CA GLY A 135 -4.15 -9.32 14.08
C GLY A 135 -4.11 -10.23 12.86
N VAL A 136 -3.12 -10.05 11.98
CA VAL A 136 -2.90 -10.93 10.82
C VAL A 136 -1.81 -11.96 11.17
N PRO A 137 -2.12 -13.26 11.28
CA PRO A 137 -1.12 -14.27 11.56
C PRO A 137 0.00 -14.24 10.52
N ALA A 138 1.26 -14.33 10.98
CA ALA A 138 2.42 -14.46 10.11
C ALA A 138 2.41 -15.75 9.26
N SER A 139 1.48 -16.67 9.53
CA SER A 139 1.25 -17.85 8.71
C SER A 139 0.66 -17.46 7.34
N PRO A 140 1.33 -17.78 6.23
CA PRO A 140 0.76 -17.58 4.89
C PRO A 140 -0.29 -18.64 4.52
N ARG A 141 -0.59 -19.60 5.43
CA ARG A 141 -1.62 -20.61 5.25
C ARG A 141 -2.82 -20.20 6.10
N GLY A 142 -3.81 -19.59 5.46
CA GLY A 142 -5.02 -19.07 6.10
C GLY A 142 -5.63 -17.91 5.32
N VAL A 143 -6.88 -17.58 5.64
CA VAL A 143 -7.63 -16.45 5.06
C VAL A 143 -6.89 -15.12 5.21
N PRO A 144 -6.25 -14.78 6.34
CA PRO A 144 -5.53 -13.51 6.46
C PRO A 144 -4.21 -13.51 5.66
N GLY A 145 -3.51 -14.65 5.60
CA GLY A 145 -2.22 -14.79 4.90
C GLY A 145 -2.31 -14.60 3.38
N ARG A 146 -3.41 -14.99 2.73
CA ARG A 146 -3.61 -14.74 1.28
C ARG A 146 -3.71 -13.23 0.96
N TRP A 147 -4.22 -12.43 1.89
CA TRP A 147 -4.37 -10.98 1.70
C TRP A 147 -3.04 -10.26 1.86
N ILE A 148 -2.21 -10.65 2.81
CA ILE A 148 -0.80 -10.20 2.87
C ILE A 148 -0.10 -10.47 1.54
N VAL A 149 -0.25 -11.69 1.00
CA VAL A 149 0.36 -12.03 -0.29
C VAL A 149 -0.18 -11.15 -1.42
N LYS A 150 -1.46 -10.77 -1.39
CA LYS A 150 -2.06 -9.88 -2.39
C LYS A 150 -1.48 -8.46 -2.28
N ASP A 151 -1.42 -7.91 -1.07
CA ASP A 151 -0.93 -6.57 -0.79
C ASP A 151 0.56 -6.44 -1.15
N LEU A 152 1.40 -7.38 -0.69
CA LEU A 152 2.82 -7.39 -1.06
C LEU A 152 3.03 -7.64 -2.55
N ALA A 153 2.14 -8.39 -3.22
CA ALA A 153 2.21 -8.55 -4.66
C ALA A 153 1.87 -7.28 -5.43
N ALA A 154 0.92 -6.47 -4.95
CA ALA A 154 0.58 -5.17 -5.53
C ALA A 154 1.76 -4.18 -5.40
N LEU A 155 2.42 -4.14 -4.24
CA LEU A 155 3.66 -3.36 -4.06
C LEU A 155 4.77 -3.83 -4.99
N VAL A 156 5.04 -5.14 -5.04
CA VAL A 156 6.07 -5.69 -5.94
C VAL A 156 5.77 -5.34 -7.39
N PHE A 157 4.52 -5.54 -7.84
CA PHE A 157 4.09 -5.23 -9.19
C PHE A 157 4.25 -3.74 -9.53
N SER A 158 3.76 -2.83 -8.69
CA SER A 158 3.90 -1.37 -8.90
C SER A 158 5.33 -0.85 -8.73
N SER A 159 6.24 -1.66 -8.17
CA SER A 159 7.67 -1.36 -8.06
C SER A 159 8.55 -1.99 -9.17
N TRP A 160 7.97 -2.78 -10.08
CA TRP A 160 8.70 -3.39 -11.18
C TRP A 160 8.74 -2.47 -12.40
N PRO A 161 9.80 -2.55 -13.23
CA PRO A 161 9.73 -2.02 -14.58
C PRO A 161 8.72 -2.87 -15.36
N SER A 162 7.58 -2.29 -15.74
CA SER A 162 6.64 -2.94 -16.66
C SER A 162 6.59 -2.15 -17.97
N PRO A 163 6.64 -2.81 -19.14
CA PRO A 163 6.37 -2.16 -20.43
C PRO A 163 4.92 -1.66 -20.55
N ALA A 164 4.01 -2.14 -19.71
CA ALA A 164 2.58 -1.80 -19.73
C ALA A 164 2.21 -0.68 -18.75
N THR A 165 3.17 -0.13 -18.01
CA THR A 165 2.97 0.98 -17.07
C THR A 165 3.81 2.16 -17.57
N PHE A 166 3.20 3.34 -17.64
CA PHE A 166 3.80 4.57 -18.20
C PHE A 166 5.08 5.01 -17.45
N VAL A 167 5.36 4.40 -16.29
CA VAL A 167 6.53 4.65 -15.45
C VAL A 167 7.52 3.48 -15.56
N ARG A 168 8.62 3.71 -16.28
CA ARG A 168 9.75 2.79 -16.38
C ARG A 168 10.55 2.81 -15.09
N SER A 169 10.21 1.92 -14.15
CA SER A 169 10.96 1.87 -12.89
C SER A 169 12.06 0.80 -12.91
N GLU A 170 13.18 1.09 -13.58
CA GLU A 170 14.49 0.47 -13.24
C GLU A 170 14.98 0.92 -11.84
N VAL A 171 14.16 1.70 -11.12
CA VAL A 171 14.49 2.28 -9.83
C VAL A 171 14.85 1.22 -8.80
N PHE A 172 14.18 0.07 -8.72
CA PHE A 172 14.39 -0.88 -7.61
C PHE A 172 15.11 -2.17 -8.02
N THR A 173 16.24 -2.44 -7.36
CA THR A 173 17.05 -3.65 -7.55
C THR A 173 16.56 -4.83 -6.70
N ASN A 174 17.07 -6.04 -6.94
CA ASN A 174 16.79 -7.19 -6.06
C ASN A 174 17.31 -6.99 -4.63
N THR A 175 18.43 -6.26 -4.48
CA THR A 175 18.97 -5.91 -3.16
C THR A 175 18.03 -4.96 -2.42
N ASP A 176 17.39 -4.03 -3.13
CA ASP A 176 16.38 -3.13 -2.56
C ASP A 176 15.14 -3.89 -2.11
N ARG A 177 14.66 -4.85 -2.92
CA ARG A 177 13.56 -5.74 -2.54
C ARG A 177 13.90 -6.58 -1.30
N MET A 178 15.14 -7.04 -1.18
CA MET A 178 15.59 -7.77 0.02
C MET A 178 15.66 -6.87 1.25
N ARG A 179 16.10 -5.60 1.11
CA ARG A 179 16.07 -4.61 2.20
C ARG A 179 14.64 -4.36 2.68
N PHE A 180 13.70 -4.16 1.75
CA PHE A 180 12.28 -4.05 2.09
C PHE A 180 11.82 -5.29 2.87
N ALA A 181 12.12 -6.49 2.38
CA ALA A 181 11.66 -7.73 3.03
C ALA A 181 12.22 -7.89 4.45
N ARG A 182 13.49 -7.57 4.68
CA ARG A 182 14.12 -7.59 6.02
C ARG A 182 13.40 -6.65 6.99
N GLU A 183 13.12 -5.44 6.55
CA GLU A 183 12.40 -4.44 7.37
C GLU A 183 10.94 -4.84 7.61
N TYR A 184 10.26 -5.34 6.57
CA TYR A 184 8.90 -5.84 6.67
C TYR A 184 8.78 -6.97 7.70
N PHE A 185 9.74 -7.89 7.73
CA PHE A 185 9.76 -8.98 8.69
C PHE A 185 10.42 -8.61 10.04
N GLY A 186 11.07 -7.45 10.14
CA GLY A 186 11.85 -7.07 11.31
C GLY A 186 13.01 -8.03 11.61
N THR A 187 13.71 -8.52 10.58
CA THR A 187 14.81 -9.49 10.73
C THR A 187 15.95 -9.26 9.76
N ASP A 188 17.17 -9.55 10.18
CA ASP A 188 18.36 -9.48 9.32
C ASP A 188 18.44 -10.65 8.34
N ARG A 189 17.86 -11.80 8.67
CA ARG A 189 17.90 -13.00 7.84
C ARG A 189 16.53 -13.68 7.80
N LEU A 190 15.97 -13.74 6.59
CA LEU A 190 14.67 -14.35 6.38
C LEU A 190 14.71 -15.86 6.65
N SER A 191 13.76 -16.35 7.43
CA SER A 191 13.49 -17.77 7.63
C SER A 191 12.96 -18.43 6.34
N ALA A 192 12.93 -19.77 6.29
CA ALA A 192 12.37 -20.50 5.15
C ALA A 192 10.89 -20.13 4.86
N ALA A 193 10.10 -19.94 5.92
CA ALA A 193 8.70 -19.54 5.81
C ALA A 193 8.54 -18.11 5.25
N GLN A 194 9.34 -17.16 5.74
CA GLN A 194 9.35 -15.78 5.24
C GLN A 194 9.78 -15.72 3.77
N LYS A 195 10.84 -16.46 3.39
CA LYS A 195 11.25 -16.63 1.99
C LYS A 195 10.14 -17.24 1.13
N ALA A 196 9.39 -18.21 1.66
CA ALA A 196 8.25 -18.79 0.94
C ALA A 196 7.13 -17.78 0.70
N LEU A 197 6.82 -16.92 1.68
CA LEU A 197 5.85 -15.83 1.55
C LEU A 197 6.29 -14.82 0.48
N VAL A 198 7.54 -14.35 0.52
CA VAL A 198 8.10 -13.46 -0.50
C VAL A 198 7.99 -14.07 -1.89
N ARG A 199 8.36 -15.35 -2.05
CA ARG A 199 8.21 -16.06 -3.34
C ARG A 199 6.76 -16.13 -3.80
N ARG A 200 5.79 -16.30 -2.90
CA ARG A 200 4.35 -16.27 -3.24
C ARG A 200 3.92 -14.88 -3.74
N ALA A 201 4.33 -13.82 -3.05
CA ALA A 201 4.05 -12.44 -3.46
C ALA A 201 4.64 -12.13 -4.85
N VAL A 202 5.91 -12.48 -5.08
CA VAL A 202 6.57 -12.31 -6.39
C VAL A 202 5.86 -13.10 -7.50
N ARG A 203 5.46 -14.35 -7.25
CA ARG A 203 4.68 -15.12 -8.24
C ARG A 203 3.31 -14.50 -8.52
N LYS A 204 2.64 -13.98 -7.50
CA LYS A 204 1.36 -13.30 -7.68
C LYS A 204 1.52 -12.00 -8.45
N ALA A 205 2.57 -11.22 -8.19
CA ALA A 205 2.89 -10.00 -8.94
C ALA A 205 3.07 -10.28 -10.45
N ARG A 206 3.78 -11.37 -10.81
CA ARG A 206 3.91 -11.79 -12.23
C ARG A 206 2.55 -12.14 -12.87
N ARG A 207 1.62 -12.69 -12.10
CA ARG A 207 0.25 -12.96 -12.59
C ARG A 207 -0.55 -11.67 -12.80
N ILE A 208 -0.41 -10.71 -11.89
CA ILE A 208 -1.02 -9.36 -12.05
C ILE A 208 -0.51 -8.74 -13.35
N GLU A 209 0.81 -8.74 -13.55
CA GLU A 209 1.43 -8.21 -14.77
C GLU A 209 0.97 -8.92 -16.06
N GLY A 210 0.87 -10.25 -16.03
CA GLY A 210 0.34 -11.02 -17.17
C GLY A 210 -1.12 -10.68 -17.49
N HIS A 211 -1.92 -10.36 -16.48
CA HIS A 211 -3.31 -9.97 -16.65
C HIS A 211 -3.44 -8.55 -17.21
N GLU A 212 -2.69 -7.58 -16.67
CA GLU A 212 -2.68 -6.20 -17.18
C GLU A 212 -2.21 -6.14 -18.64
N ARG A 213 -1.15 -6.88 -19.00
CA ARG A 213 -0.72 -6.99 -20.42
C ARG A 213 -1.79 -7.50 -21.36
N ARG A 214 -2.67 -8.40 -20.91
CA ARG A 214 -3.78 -8.91 -21.74
C ARG A 214 -4.89 -7.88 -21.90
N ARG A 215 -5.13 -7.04 -20.89
CA ARG A 215 -6.09 -5.93 -20.94
C ARG A 215 -5.61 -4.78 -21.81
N SER A 216 -4.32 -4.48 -21.79
CA SER A 216 -3.71 -3.37 -22.55
C SER A 216 -3.38 -3.70 -24.01
N ARG A 217 -3.68 -4.92 -24.50
CA ARG A 217 -3.53 -5.24 -25.92
C ARG A 217 -4.66 -4.53 -26.69
N PRO A 218 -4.36 -3.64 -27.66
CA PRO A 218 -5.39 -3.13 -28.55
C PRO A 218 -6.03 -4.32 -29.29
N GLN A 219 -7.37 -4.26 -29.44
CA GLN A 219 -8.12 -5.20 -30.29
C GLN A 219 -7.73 -5.01 -31.76
#